data_AF-R7Z2F2-F1
#
_entry.id   AF-R7Z2F2-F1
#
_cell.length_a   1.000
_cell.length_b   1.000
_cell.length_c   1.000
_cell.angle_alpha   90.00
_cell.angle_beta   90.00
_cell.angle_gamma   90.00
#
_symmetry.space_group_name_H-M   'P 1'
#
loop_
_entity.id
_entity.type
_entity.pdbx_description
1 polymer ?
#
loop_
_entity_poly.entity_id
_entity_poly.type
_entity_poly.pdbx_seq_one_letter_code
_entity_poly.pdbx_strand_id
1 'polypeptide(L)'
;MAISSAIVCFFTTILFLAGYVLQQQTVSDLQAVIKPHVPSPIAPPVPPPPPTNPNARAARPVGASLKAYGELQAYLSSGPKSIDWSRLAYTQLVKNHADVCSAVMLFGDLHRMKSPARRILLFPQAWAIGGKGEVEDPWVETSRRLLRKAARRYRVILQPMTTMAHGGDDSVASSYSLATLFALKDYDRVLQLATPGLVLDSSPLDSILGFGRPEPLSALPVDDTRKNISMTLLLARPSSKSFEDLFQQWSSAPTSDLELFRQSFAAPHSLLPPHFHKRGVVTDTASLRDVPEQFNTTSFLDRTAYVHLFDPGLPGPEYDVPYSERLRFRPRHDDASFLWERFYETYRQRRMDVCGLDLETWQLPVVAVDPAPEAATGTREAGGTATLAVEDVNDKPIEHGDAL
;
A
#
# COMPACT_ATOMS: atom_id res chain seq x y z
N MET A 1 -59.69 -19.82 44.25
CA MET A 1 -58.28 -20.00 44.63
C MET A 1 -57.44 -20.61 43.50
N ALA A 2 -57.80 -21.79 42.94
CA ALA A 2 -56.99 -22.44 41.89
C ALA A 2 -56.93 -21.67 40.55
N ILE A 3 -58.06 -21.12 40.09
CA ILE A 3 -58.15 -20.42 38.79
C ILE A 3 -57.32 -19.13 38.78
N SER A 4 -57.37 -18.34 39.86
CA SER A 4 -56.59 -17.11 39.98
C SER A 4 -55.08 -17.38 40.01
N SER A 5 -54.65 -18.45 40.68
CA SER A 5 -53.24 -18.88 40.68
C SER A 5 -52.76 -19.33 39.30
N ALA A 6 -53.60 -20.00 38.53
CA ALA A 6 -53.27 -20.44 37.17
C ALA A 6 -53.11 -19.26 36.21
N ILE A 7 -53.97 -18.24 36.32
CA ILE A 7 -53.90 -17.02 35.51
C ILE A 7 -52.61 -16.24 35.81
N VAL A 8 -52.27 -16.05 37.08
CA VAL A 8 -51.02 -15.36 37.47
C VAL A 8 -49.80 -16.13 36.94
N CYS A 9 -49.78 -17.46 37.11
CA CYS A 9 -48.69 -18.30 36.58
C CYS A 9 -48.54 -18.13 35.06
N PHE A 10 -49.64 -18.20 34.31
CA PHE A 10 -49.64 -18.04 32.85
C PHE A 10 -49.11 -16.67 32.40
N PHE A 11 -49.53 -15.57 33.04
CA PHE A 11 -49.01 -14.25 32.69
C PHE A 11 -47.54 -14.08 33.08
N THR A 12 -47.10 -14.64 34.20
CA THR A 12 -45.69 -14.61 34.59
C THR A 12 -44.79 -15.41 33.66
N THR A 13 -45.26 -16.57 33.16
CA THR A 13 -44.49 -17.37 32.19
C THR A 13 -44.42 -16.68 30.83
N ILE A 14 -45.49 -16.03 30.37
CA ILE A 14 -45.46 -15.22 29.14
C ILE A 14 -44.49 -14.04 29.29
N LEU A 15 -44.55 -13.30 30.40
CA LEU A 15 -43.62 -12.20 30.66
C LEU A 15 -42.16 -12.68 30.68
N PHE A 16 -41.91 -13.83 31.29
CA PHE A 16 -40.58 -14.45 31.32
C PHE A 16 -40.12 -14.88 29.91
N LEU A 17 -40.97 -15.53 29.12
CA LEU A 17 -40.65 -15.94 27.75
C LEU A 17 -40.42 -14.74 26.83
N ALA A 18 -41.21 -13.66 26.98
CA ALA A 18 -41.01 -12.42 26.23
C ALA A 18 -39.66 -11.78 26.57
N GLY A 19 -39.31 -11.69 27.87
CA GLY A 19 -38.00 -11.22 28.31
C GLY A 19 -36.85 -12.09 27.79
N TYR A 20 -37.02 -13.42 27.81
CA TYR A 20 -36.04 -14.38 27.31
C TYR A 20 -35.78 -14.23 25.80
N VAL A 21 -36.83 -14.08 24.99
CA VAL A 21 -36.67 -13.90 23.53
C VAL A 21 -35.95 -12.59 23.21
N LEU A 22 -36.28 -11.49 23.90
CA LEU A 22 -35.58 -10.21 23.75
C LEU A 22 -34.10 -10.31 24.15
N GLN A 23 -33.79 -11.04 25.22
CA GLN A 23 -32.40 -11.30 25.62
C GLN A 23 -31.64 -12.17 24.61
N GLN A 24 -32.28 -13.17 24.02
CA GLN A 24 -31.65 -14.01 22.99
C GLN A 24 -31.38 -13.23 21.69
N GLN A 25 -32.31 -12.38 21.26
CA GLN A 25 -32.13 -11.52 20.09
C GLN A 25 -30.96 -10.55 20.30
N THR A 26 -30.94 -9.87 21.44
CA THR A 26 -29.83 -8.95 21.77
C THR A 26 -28.49 -9.67 21.87
N VAL A 27 -28.43 -10.86 22.46
CA VAL A 27 -27.18 -11.66 22.50
C VAL A 27 -26.76 -12.12 21.09
N SER A 28 -27.70 -12.54 20.25
CA SER A 28 -27.41 -12.93 18.86
C SER A 28 -26.87 -11.74 18.05
N ASP A 29 -27.48 -10.57 18.19
CA ASP A 29 -27.04 -9.35 17.52
C ASP A 29 -25.67 -8.90 18.03
N LEU A 30 -25.43 -8.96 19.35
CA LEU A 30 -24.12 -8.68 19.94
C LEU A 30 -23.07 -9.69 19.46
N GLN A 31 -23.41 -10.98 19.37
CA GLN A 31 -22.52 -12.01 18.84
C GLN A 31 -22.22 -11.79 17.35
N ALA A 32 -23.20 -11.37 16.55
CA ALA A 32 -23.00 -11.02 15.15
C ALA A 32 -22.08 -9.80 15.00
N VAL A 33 -22.16 -8.84 15.92
CA VAL A 33 -21.25 -7.69 15.96
C VAL A 33 -19.85 -8.07 16.47
N ILE A 34 -19.71 -9.04 17.36
CA ILE A 34 -18.40 -9.38 17.96
C ILE A 34 -17.57 -10.33 17.07
N LYS A 35 -18.23 -11.20 16.28
CA LYS A 35 -17.51 -12.16 15.43
C LYS A 35 -16.65 -11.40 14.40
N PRO A 36 -15.36 -11.75 14.27
CA PRO A 36 -14.54 -11.18 13.21
C PRO A 36 -15.16 -11.55 11.85
N HIS A 37 -15.14 -10.60 10.91
CA HIS A 37 -15.70 -10.84 9.59
C HIS A 37 -14.77 -11.80 8.85
N VAL A 38 -15.13 -13.08 8.78
CA VAL A 38 -14.39 -14.05 7.98
C VAL A 38 -14.88 -13.89 6.54
N PRO A 39 -14.01 -13.48 5.59
CA PRO A 39 -14.42 -13.31 4.21
C PRO A 39 -14.88 -14.64 3.62
N SER A 40 -15.89 -14.58 2.76
CA SER A 40 -16.30 -15.73 1.97
C SER A 40 -15.15 -16.18 1.06
N PRO A 41 -14.97 -17.50 0.85
CA PRO A 41 -14.05 -18.01 -0.14
C PRO A 41 -14.27 -17.34 -1.50
N ILE A 42 -13.17 -17.04 -2.18
CA ILE A 42 -13.22 -16.48 -3.54
C ILE A 42 -14.00 -17.43 -4.42
N ALA A 43 -14.99 -16.92 -5.16
CA ALA A 43 -15.74 -17.74 -6.09
C ALA A 43 -14.78 -18.44 -7.08
N PRO A 44 -15.01 -19.71 -7.43
CA PRO A 44 -14.18 -20.41 -8.40
C PRO A 44 -14.09 -19.61 -9.71
N PRO A 45 -12.93 -19.63 -10.40
CA PRO A 45 -12.87 -19.11 -11.76
C PRO A 45 -13.92 -19.84 -12.61
N VAL A 46 -14.89 -19.10 -13.16
CA VAL A 46 -15.92 -19.67 -14.02
C VAL A 46 -15.23 -20.16 -15.29
N PRO A 47 -15.29 -21.48 -15.63
CA PRO A 47 -14.72 -21.97 -16.86
C PRO A 47 -15.40 -21.28 -18.04
N PRO A 48 -14.67 -20.93 -19.11
CA PRO A 48 -15.29 -20.33 -20.29
C PRO A 48 -16.37 -21.29 -20.83
N PRO A 49 -17.54 -20.78 -21.23
CA PRO A 49 -18.61 -21.63 -21.75
C PRO A 49 -18.09 -22.47 -22.94
N PRO A 50 -18.59 -23.71 -23.11
CA PRO A 50 -18.23 -24.51 -24.27
C PRO A 50 -18.58 -23.72 -25.54
N PRO A 51 -17.70 -23.71 -26.56
CA PRO A 51 -17.95 -22.94 -27.76
C PRO A 51 -19.19 -23.49 -28.47
N THR A 52 -20.17 -22.62 -28.68
CA THR A 52 -21.40 -22.92 -29.44
C THR A 52 -21.12 -23.14 -30.93
N ASN A 53 -19.98 -22.65 -31.43
CA ASN A 53 -19.56 -22.79 -32.82
C ASN A 53 -18.32 -23.72 -32.93
N PRO A 54 -18.36 -24.79 -33.73
CA PRO A 54 -17.24 -25.72 -33.92
C PRO A 54 -15.98 -25.03 -34.49
N ASN A 55 -16.11 -23.98 -35.29
CA ASN A 55 -14.97 -23.25 -35.86
C ASN A 55 -14.27 -22.33 -34.82
N ALA A 56 -14.95 -21.98 -33.73
CA ALA A 56 -14.36 -21.19 -32.64
C ALA A 56 -13.35 -22.00 -31.80
N ARG A 57 -13.29 -23.33 -31.93
CA ARG A 57 -12.23 -24.15 -31.33
C ARG A 57 -10.86 -23.88 -31.96
N ALA A 58 -10.82 -23.64 -33.27
CA ALA A 58 -9.58 -23.43 -34.02
C ALA A 58 -8.97 -22.04 -33.83
N ALA A 59 -9.76 -21.06 -33.42
CA ALA A 59 -9.31 -19.69 -33.15
C ALA A 59 -8.75 -19.47 -31.74
N ARG A 60 -8.73 -20.49 -30.88
CA ARG A 60 -8.20 -20.35 -29.52
C ARG A 60 -6.67 -20.36 -29.54
N PRO A 61 -6.01 -19.41 -28.85
CA PRO A 61 -4.57 -19.50 -28.64
C PRO A 61 -4.25 -20.82 -27.93
N VAL A 62 -3.29 -21.55 -28.49
CA VAL A 62 -2.85 -22.86 -27.98
C VAL A 62 -2.47 -22.72 -26.50
N GLY A 63 -3.09 -23.53 -25.64
CA GLY A 63 -2.80 -23.54 -24.19
C GLY A 63 -3.71 -22.69 -23.29
N ALA A 64 -4.58 -21.81 -23.84
CA ALA A 64 -5.50 -21.01 -23.00
C ALA A 64 -6.49 -21.88 -22.19
N SER A 65 -6.96 -22.98 -22.78
CA SER A 65 -7.81 -23.96 -22.10
C SER A 65 -7.07 -24.66 -20.97
N LEU A 66 -5.83 -25.11 -21.22
CA LEU A 66 -4.98 -25.77 -20.23
C LEU A 66 -4.66 -24.86 -19.04
N LYS A 67 -4.44 -23.57 -19.28
CA LYS A 67 -4.23 -22.58 -18.21
C LYS A 67 -5.49 -22.41 -17.36
N ALA A 68 -6.66 -22.18 -17.98
CA ALA A 68 -7.91 -22.03 -17.24
C ALA A 68 -8.28 -23.29 -16.42
N TYR A 69 -8.07 -24.48 -16.99
CA TYR A 69 -8.26 -25.75 -16.27
C TYR A 69 -7.21 -25.95 -15.16
N GLY A 70 -5.96 -25.52 -15.35
CA GLY A 70 -4.94 -25.54 -14.31
C GLY A 70 -5.24 -24.59 -13.14
N GLU A 71 -5.80 -23.40 -13.42
CA GLU A 71 -6.25 -22.47 -12.38
C GLU A 71 -7.46 -23.02 -11.62
N LEU A 72 -8.41 -23.62 -12.31
CA LEU A 72 -9.55 -24.30 -11.70
C LEU A 72 -9.11 -25.52 -10.89
N GLN A 73 -8.14 -26.29 -11.38
CA GLN A 73 -7.60 -27.44 -10.66
C GLN A 73 -6.83 -27.00 -9.41
N ALA A 74 -6.04 -25.92 -9.46
CA ALA A 74 -5.41 -25.33 -8.28
C ALA A 74 -6.44 -24.84 -7.25
N TYR A 75 -7.56 -24.28 -7.70
CA TYR A 75 -8.69 -23.90 -6.83
C TYR A 75 -9.38 -25.13 -6.20
N LEU A 76 -9.64 -26.18 -6.99
CA LEU A 76 -10.28 -27.40 -6.49
C LEU A 76 -9.37 -28.22 -5.56
N SER A 77 -8.07 -28.26 -5.85
CA SER A 77 -7.05 -28.92 -5.01
C SER A 77 -6.72 -28.14 -3.73
N SER A 78 -7.04 -26.85 -3.67
CA SER A 78 -6.89 -26.08 -2.42
C SER A 78 -8.05 -26.34 -1.45
N GLY A 79 -9.24 -26.72 -1.93
CA GLY A 79 -10.42 -27.03 -1.10
C GLY A 79 -10.78 -25.92 -0.10
N PRO A 80 -11.90 -26.02 0.64
CA PRO A 80 -12.09 -25.18 1.82
C PRO A 80 -11.20 -25.72 2.94
N LYS A 81 -9.88 -25.58 2.81
CA LYS A 81 -8.99 -25.71 3.97
C LYS A 81 -9.38 -24.61 4.94
N SER A 82 -9.66 -24.98 6.19
CA SER A 82 -9.85 -24.02 7.26
C SER A 82 -8.64 -23.08 7.29
N ILE A 83 -8.85 -21.81 6.97
CA ILE A 83 -7.80 -20.80 6.99
C ILE A 83 -7.46 -20.51 8.45
N ASP A 84 -6.20 -20.72 8.80
CA ASP A 84 -5.67 -20.29 10.09
C ASP A 84 -5.27 -18.81 10.01
N TRP A 85 -6.19 -17.93 10.40
CA TRP A 85 -5.98 -16.48 10.44
C TRP A 85 -4.90 -16.05 11.44
N SER A 86 -4.51 -16.91 12.39
CA SER A 86 -3.41 -16.61 13.30
C SER A 86 -2.05 -16.58 12.59
N ARG A 87 -1.94 -17.26 11.45
CA ARG A 87 -0.73 -17.36 10.60
C ARG A 87 -0.78 -16.44 9.38
N LEU A 88 -1.76 -15.54 9.32
CA LEU A 88 -1.88 -14.53 8.26
C LEU A 88 -1.77 -13.14 8.86
N ALA A 89 -1.05 -12.24 8.19
CA ALA A 89 -0.87 -10.88 8.70
C ALA A 89 -0.89 -9.81 7.61
N TYR A 90 -1.44 -8.65 7.96
CA TYR A 90 -1.08 -7.39 7.32
C TYR A 90 0.22 -6.89 7.93
N THR A 91 1.18 -6.59 7.08
CA THR A 91 2.46 -6.01 7.47
C THR A 91 2.50 -4.55 7.04
N GLN A 92 3.24 -3.74 7.78
CA GLN A 92 3.76 -2.45 7.36
C GLN A 92 5.20 -2.35 7.84
N LEU A 93 6.06 -1.73 7.04
CA LEU A 93 7.47 -1.52 7.37
C LEU A 93 7.71 -0.02 7.28
N VAL A 94 8.16 0.56 8.38
CA VAL A 94 8.45 1.99 8.46
C VAL A 94 9.96 2.19 8.55
N LYS A 95 10.51 3.04 7.70
CA LYS A 95 11.95 3.35 7.67
C LYS A 95 12.23 4.71 8.32
N ASN A 96 11.25 5.61 8.28
CA ASN A 96 11.33 6.96 8.84
C ASN A 96 10.20 7.22 9.84
N HIS A 97 10.40 8.21 10.71
CA HIS A 97 9.41 8.63 11.70
C HIS A 97 8.11 9.18 11.08
N ALA A 98 8.19 9.84 9.92
CA ALA A 98 7.03 10.37 9.19
C ALA A 98 6.04 9.26 8.75
N ASP A 99 6.57 8.08 8.41
CA ASP A 99 5.78 6.94 7.89
C ASP A 99 4.96 6.23 8.98
N VAL A 100 5.33 6.42 10.25
CA VAL A 100 4.73 5.72 11.39
C VAL A 100 3.24 6.00 11.47
N CYS A 101 2.82 7.24 11.29
CA CYS A 101 1.41 7.57 11.36
C CYS A 101 0.59 6.90 10.25
N SER A 102 1.10 6.89 9.02
CA SER A 102 0.45 6.24 7.86
C SER A 102 0.23 4.75 8.10
N ALA A 103 1.24 4.06 8.62
CA ALA A 103 1.11 2.64 8.99
C ALA A 103 0.08 2.43 10.11
N VAL A 104 0.08 3.28 11.14
CA VAL A 104 -0.85 3.20 12.27
C VAL A 104 -2.30 3.46 11.83
N MET A 105 -2.52 4.41 10.92
CA MET A 105 -3.83 4.68 10.32
C MET A 105 -4.37 3.46 9.57
N LEU A 106 -3.54 2.85 8.72
CA LEU A 106 -3.91 1.63 7.99
C LEU A 106 -4.32 0.50 8.95
N PHE A 107 -3.56 0.27 10.03
CA PHE A 107 -3.94 -0.72 11.03
C PHE A 107 -5.20 -0.34 11.81
N GLY A 108 -5.41 0.95 12.07
CA GLY A 108 -6.63 1.49 12.66
C GLY A 108 -7.86 1.20 11.80
N ASP A 109 -7.74 1.36 10.48
CA ASP A 109 -8.81 1.02 9.53
C ASP A 109 -9.11 -0.48 9.51
N LEU A 110 -8.08 -1.32 9.38
CA LEU A 110 -8.23 -2.77 9.43
C LEU A 110 -8.83 -3.24 10.76
N HIS A 111 -8.51 -2.57 11.86
CA HIS A 111 -9.09 -2.88 13.17
C HIS A 111 -10.57 -2.49 13.24
N ARG A 112 -10.93 -1.29 12.76
CA ARG A 112 -12.32 -0.82 12.68
C ARG A 112 -13.19 -1.75 11.84
N MET A 113 -12.66 -2.24 10.72
CA MET A 113 -13.32 -3.18 9.81
C MET A 113 -13.31 -4.63 10.30
N LYS A 114 -12.71 -4.90 11.47
CA LYS A 114 -12.65 -6.24 12.09
C LYS A 114 -12.02 -7.30 11.20
N SER A 115 -11.02 -6.92 10.41
CA SER A 115 -10.21 -7.89 9.65
C SER A 115 -9.66 -8.95 10.62
N PRO A 116 -9.82 -10.25 10.29
CA PRO A 116 -9.46 -11.38 11.15
C PRO A 116 -7.95 -11.61 11.23
N ALA A 117 -7.19 -11.11 10.25
CA ALA A 117 -5.74 -11.30 10.19
C ALA A 117 -5.00 -10.53 11.30
N ARG A 118 -3.78 -10.99 11.60
CA ARG A 118 -2.85 -10.30 12.48
C ARG A 118 -2.35 -9.01 11.81
N ARG A 119 -1.82 -8.10 12.61
CA ARG A 119 -1.26 -6.82 12.15
C ARG A 119 0.15 -6.72 12.70
N ILE A 120 1.14 -6.52 11.85
CA ILE A 120 2.56 -6.49 12.22
C ILE A 120 3.17 -5.18 11.71
N LEU A 121 3.79 -4.43 12.60
CA LEU A 121 4.56 -3.24 12.24
C LEU A 121 6.04 -3.52 12.45
N LEU A 122 6.79 -3.56 11.35
CA LEU A 122 8.24 -3.63 11.37
C LEU A 122 8.81 -2.21 11.54
N PHE A 123 9.69 -2.03 12.53
CA PHE A 123 10.29 -0.73 12.84
C PHE A 123 11.77 -0.88 13.26
N PRO A 124 12.63 0.12 13.02
CA PRO A 124 14.04 0.10 13.43
C PRO A 124 14.22 -0.24 14.91
N GLN A 125 15.04 -1.25 15.20
CA GLN A 125 15.31 -1.66 16.58
C GLN A 125 15.92 -0.52 17.41
N ALA A 126 16.71 0.34 16.79
CA ALA A 126 17.31 1.53 17.42
C ALA A 126 16.26 2.43 18.09
N TRP A 127 15.03 2.52 17.56
CA TRP A 127 13.98 3.33 18.16
C TRP A 127 13.48 2.76 19.50
N ALA A 128 13.61 1.46 19.75
CA ALA A 128 13.21 0.83 21.00
C ALA A 128 14.25 0.99 22.12
N ILE A 129 15.53 1.14 21.77
CA ILE A 129 16.63 1.24 22.72
C ILE A 129 16.73 2.72 23.12
N GLY A 130 16.18 3.08 24.28
CA GLY A 130 16.30 4.43 24.84
C GLY A 130 17.75 4.80 25.08
N GLY A 131 18.22 5.88 24.46
CA GLY A 131 19.50 6.50 24.81
C GLY A 131 19.41 6.99 26.25
N LYS A 132 19.99 6.25 27.20
CA LYS A 132 20.13 6.75 28.56
C LYS A 132 21.10 7.93 28.54
N GLY A 133 20.57 9.16 28.53
CA GLY A 133 21.34 10.38 28.75
C GLY A 133 21.61 11.26 27.52
N GLU A 134 21.09 10.93 26.35
CA GLU A 134 21.11 11.83 25.17
C GLU A 134 19.76 12.54 25.03
N VAL A 135 19.77 13.77 24.50
CA VAL A 135 18.55 14.51 24.17
C VAL A 135 17.77 13.67 23.16
N GLU A 136 16.66 13.06 23.60
CA GLU A 136 15.85 12.24 22.72
C GLU A 136 15.30 13.11 21.58
N ASP A 137 15.57 12.70 20.33
CA ASP A 137 14.98 13.31 19.16
C ASP A 137 13.44 13.36 19.32
N PRO A 138 12.79 14.53 19.21
CA PRO A 138 11.33 14.67 19.29
C PRO A 138 10.56 13.69 18.39
N TRP A 139 11.14 13.29 17.26
CA TRP A 139 10.55 12.32 16.34
C TRP A 139 10.52 10.90 16.90
N VAL A 140 11.51 10.53 17.71
CA VAL A 140 11.59 9.23 18.39
C VAL A 140 10.53 9.11 19.47
N GLU A 141 10.32 10.15 20.29
CA GLU A 141 9.27 10.14 21.31
C GLU A 141 7.88 10.00 20.68
N THR A 142 7.61 10.79 19.63
CA THR A 142 6.38 10.75 18.86
C THR A 142 6.16 9.35 18.28
N SER A 143 7.19 8.77 17.66
CA SER A 143 7.13 7.43 17.09
C SER A 143 6.84 6.38 18.16
N ARG A 144 7.53 6.41 19.30
CA ARG A 144 7.27 5.51 20.43
C ARG A 144 5.85 5.62 20.97
N ARG A 145 5.30 6.84 21.04
CA ARG A 145 3.90 7.08 21.43
C ARG A 145 2.94 6.42 20.43
N LEU A 146 3.17 6.58 19.14
CA LEU A 146 2.36 5.97 18.08
C LEU A 146 2.48 4.45 18.06
N LEU A 147 3.67 3.88 18.21
CA LEU A 147 3.90 2.44 18.33
C LEU A 147 3.14 1.85 19.53
N ARG A 148 3.22 2.50 20.70
CA ARG A 148 2.42 2.11 21.88
C ARG A 148 0.92 2.17 21.62
N LYS A 149 0.44 3.21 20.92
CA LYS A 149 -0.97 3.34 20.52
C LYS A 149 -1.37 2.19 19.59
N ALA A 150 -0.57 1.85 18.59
CA ALA A 150 -0.81 0.76 17.67
C ALA A 150 -0.94 -0.59 18.38
N ALA A 151 0.01 -0.91 19.26
CA ALA A 151 0.00 -2.14 20.03
C ALA A 151 -1.21 -2.25 20.97
N ARG A 152 -1.51 -1.19 21.73
CA ARG A 152 -2.59 -1.21 22.73
C ARG A 152 -3.98 -1.10 22.11
N ARG A 153 -4.17 -0.20 21.14
CA ARG A 153 -5.50 0.12 20.60
C ARG A 153 -5.90 -0.80 19.45
N TYR A 154 -4.96 -1.12 18.55
CA TYR A 154 -5.24 -1.86 17.33
C TYR A 154 -4.67 -3.29 17.35
N ARG A 155 -4.08 -3.71 18.48
CA ARG A 155 -3.48 -5.04 18.68
C ARG A 155 -2.41 -5.36 17.64
N VAL A 156 -1.65 -4.34 17.25
CA VAL A 156 -0.52 -4.49 16.33
C VAL A 156 0.65 -5.14 17.06
N ILE A 157 1.24 -6.16 16.44
CA ILE A 157 2.48 -6.79 16.88
C ILE A 157 3.62 -5.90 16.40
N LEU A 158 4.41 -5.39 17.34
CA LEU A 158 5.58 -4.59 17.03
C LEU A 158 6.77 -5.52 16.83
N GLN A 159 7.35 -5.53 15.64
CA GLN A 159 8.50 -6.36 15.31
C GLN A 159 9.72 -5.45 15.06
N PRO A 160 10.72 -5.42 15.94
CA PRO A 160 11.94 -4.69 15.65
C PRO A 160 12.67 -5.33 14.46
N MET A 161 13.26 -4.50 13.60
CA MET A 161 14.10 -4.93 12.49
C MET A 161 15.50 -4.31 12.59
N THR A 162 16.46 -5.05 12.04
CA THR A 162 17.85 -4.63 11.88
C THR A 162 18.09 -4.19 10.43
N THR A 163 19.21 -3.52 10.20
CA THR A 163 19.67 -3.17 8.85
C THR A 163 19.93 -4.41 7.98
N MET A 164 19.85 -4.21 6.67
CA MET A 164 20.10 -5.21 5.61
C MET A 164 21.59 -5.40 5.30
N ALA A 165 22.45 -4.87 6.16
CA ALA A 165 23.87 -5.18 6.24
C ALA A 165 24.22 -5.33 7.72
N HIS A 166 25.12 -6.27 8.04
CA HIS A 166 25.60 -6.42 9.41
C HIS A 166 26.35 -5.15 9.83
N GLY A 167 25.89 -4.49 10.89
CA GLY A 167 26.47 -3.22 11.36
C GLY A 167 26.20 -2.02 10.43
N GLY A 168 25.14 -2.10 9.62
CA GLY A 168 24.69 -0.96 8.82
C GLY A 168 24.25 0.23 9.69
N ASP A 169 24.20 1.41 9.10
CA ASP A 169 23.79 2.62 9.79
C ASP A 169 22.26 2.63 10.02
N ASP A 170 21.85 2.47 11.28
CA ASP A 170 20.46 2.48 11.72
C ASP A 170 19.77 3.84 11.55
N SER A 171 20.53 4.93 11.36
CA SER A 171 19.98 6.27 11.12
C SER A 171 19.51 6.48 9.68
N VAL A 172 19.95 5.62 8.75
CA VAL A 172 19.69 5.76 7.32
C VAL A 172 18.55 4.85 6.88
N ALA A 173 17.49 5.46 6.35
CA ALA A 173 16.30 4.74 5.87
C ALA A 173 16.61 3.65 4.84
N SER A 174 17.54 3.91 3.91
CA SER A 174 17.93 2.96 2.87
C SER A 174 18.66 1.72 3.40
N SER A 175 19.09 1.72 4.66
CA SER A 175 19.65 0.53 5.33
C SER A 175 18.60 -0.54 5.60
N TYR A 176 17.31 -0.24 5.51
CA TYR A 176 16.21 -1.17 5.72
C TYR A 176 15.54 -1.54 4.38
N SER A 177 15.05 -2.79 4.26
CA SER A 177 14.44 -3.33 3.04
C SER A 177 13.12 -4.02 3.33
N LEU A 178 12.21 -4.02 2.36
CA LEU A 178 11.02 -4.88 2.36
C LEU A 178 11.35 -6.37 2.31
N ALA A 179 12.60 -6.75 1.98
CA ALA A 179 13.06 -8.14 2.11
C ALA A 179 12.88 -8.68 3.54
N THR A 180 12.89 -7.84 4.58
CA THR A 180 12.62 -8.24 5.97
C THR A 180 11.24 -8.91 6.15
N LEU A 181 10.28 -8.69 5.25
CA LEU A 181 9.00 -9.42 5.25
C LEU A 181 9.20 -10.94 5.20
N PHE A 182 10.25 -11.42 4.52
CA PHE A 182 10.54 -12.84 4.40
C PHE A 182 11.09 -13.47 5.68
N ALA A 183 11.54 -12.67 6.65
CA ALA A 183 12.01 -13.14 7.95
C ALA A 183 10.85 -13.55 8.90
N LEU A 184 9.60 -13.20 8.57
CA LEU A 184 8.40 -13.47 9.37
C LEU A 184 7.91 -14.92 9.27
N LYS A 185 8.81 -15.89 9.53
CA LYS A 185 8.62 -17.33 9.32
C LYS A 185 7.45 -17.98 10.08
N ASP A 186 6.92 -17.31 11.11
CA ASP A 186 5.77 -17.81 11.87
C ASP A 186 4.45 -17.67 11.08
N TYR A 187 4.46 -16.87 10.02
CA TYR A 187 3.30 -16.58 9.18
C TYR A 187 3.39 -17.32 7.85
N ASP A 188 2.26 -17.87 7.40
CA ASP A 188 2.15 -18.55 6.11
C ASP A 188 2.12 -17.54 4.96
N ARG A 189 1.47 -16.39 5.17
CA ARG A 189 1.42 -15.27 4.20
C ARG A 189 1.33 -13.94 4.92
N VAL A 190 1.97 -12.95 4.33
CA VAL A 190 1.89 -11.55 4.77
C VAL A 190 1.51 -10.65 3.61
N LEU A 191 0.64 -9.67 3.86
CA LEU A 191 0.19 -8.69 2.87
C LEU A 191 0.72 -7.30 3.24
N GLN A 192 1.52 -6.73 2.35
CA GLN A 192 2.02 -5.36 2.42
C GLN A 192 1.26 -4.48 1.43
N LEU A 193 0.78 -3.33 1.90
CA LEU A 193 0.22 -2.27 1.07
C LEU A 193 1.17 -1.08 1.09
N ALA A 194 1.36 -0.41 -0.05
CA ALA A 194 2.09 0.85 -0.09
C ALA A 194 1.30 1.92 0.65
N THR A 195 1.96 2.62 1.55
CA THR A 195 1.43 3.76 2.28
C THR A 195 2.10 5.04 1.79
N PRO A 196 1.45 6.21 1.93
CA PRO A 196 0.15 6.45 2.57
C PRO A 196 -1.07 6.06 1.72
N GLY A 197 -2.15 5.64 2.38
CA GLY A 197 -3.39 5.27 1.70
C GLY A 197 -4.57 5.06 2.64
N LEU A 198 -5.73 4.77 2.06
CA LEU A 198 -7.00 4.59 2.76
C LEU A 198 -7.57 3.21 2.48
N VAL A 199 -7.85 2.45 3.53
CA VAL A 199 -8.64 1.22 3.41
C VAL A 199 -10.12 1.62 3.34
N LEU A 200 -10.79 1.20 2.28
CA LEU A 200 -12.23 1.39 2.05
C LEU A 200 -13.03 0.14 2.44
N ASP A 201 -12.51 -1.05 2.13
CA ASP A 201 -13.08 -2.34 2.52
C ASP A 201 -11.94 -3.35 2.76
N SER A 202 -11.94 -4.02 3.93
CA SER A 202 -10.93 -5.04 4.22
C SER A 202 -11.26 -6.40 3.59
N SER A 203 -12.50 -6.67 3.23
CA SER A 203 -12.96 -8.00 2.83
C SER A 203 -12.26 -8.54 1.57
N PRO A 204 -12.06 -7.75 0.49
CA PRO A 204 -11.29 -8.18 -0.68
C PRO A 204 -9.81 -8.39 -0.35
N LEU A 205 -9.23 -7.58 0.55
CA LEU A 205 -7.85 -7.70 0.99
C LEU A 205 -7.64 -8.97 1.84
N ASP A 206 -8.57 -9.24 2.75
CA ASP A 206 -8.60 -10.46 3.55
C ASP A 206 -8.75 -11.69 2.64
N SER A 207 -9.52 -11.57 1.56
CA SER A 207 -9.66 -12.63 0.56
C SER A 207 -8.35 -12.90 -0.18
N ILE A 208 -7.61 -11.85 -0.58
CA ILE A 208 -6.26 -11.97 -1.19
C ILE A 208 -5.31 -12.67 -0.21
N LEU A 209 -5.31 -12.24 1.05
CA LEU A 209 -4.44 -12.78 2.09
C LEU A 209 -4.77 -14.24 2.45
N GLY A 210 -6.05 -14.59 2.50
CA GLY A 210 -6.53 -15.92 2.88
C GLY A 210 -6.47 -16.96 1.76
N PHE A 211 -6.73 -16.55 0.53
CA PHE A 211 -6.93 -17.46 -0.61
C PHE A 211 -5.99 -17.19 -1.79
N GLY A 212 -5.05 -16.25 -1.65
CA GLY A 212 -3.99 -16.01 -2.62
C GLY A 212 -3.12 -17.25 -2.87
N ARG A 213 -2.57 -17.34 -4.09
CA ARG A 213 -1.70 -18.45 -4.48
C ARG A 213 -0.46 -18.52 -3.58
N PRO A 214 0.03 -19.73 -3.26
CA PRO A 214 1.21 -19.92 -2.42
C PRO A 214 2.50 -19.69 -3.22
N GLU A 215 2.71 -18.48 -3.72
CA GLU A 215 3.96 -18.07 -4.38
C GLU A 215 4.90 -17.39 -3.37
N PRO A 216 6.23 -17.40 -3.58
CA PRO A 216 7.17 -16.64 -2.74
C PRO A 216 6.82 -15.15 -2.67
N LEU A 217 6.49 -14.57 -3.82
CA LEU A 217 6.00 -13.20 -3.97
C LEU A 217 4.83 -13.17 -4.95
N SER A 218 3.84 -12.35 -4.68
CA SER A 218 2.72 -12.05 -5.57
C SER A 218 2.39 -10.57 -5.48
N ALA A 219 2.50 -9.85 -6.59
CA ALA A 219 2.39 -8.41 -6.67
C ALA A 219 1.35 -8.00 -7.72
N LEU A 220 0.88 -6.76 -7.65
CA LEU A 220 0.10 -6.18 -8.74
C LEU A 220 0.98 -5.91 -9.96
N PRO A 221 0.47 -6.14 -11.19
CA PRO A 221 1.17 -5.70 -12.38
C PRO A 221 1.21 -4.18 -12.45
N VAL A 222 2.28 -3.62 -13.01
CA VAL A 222 2.38 -2.17 -13.28
C VAL A 222 1.33 -1.72 -14.30
N ASP A 223 1.10 -2.56 -15.31
CA ASP A 223 0.23 -2.27 -16.45
C ASP A 223 -0.40 -3.57 -17.00
N ASP A 224 -1.28 -3.41 -17.99
CA ASP A 224 -1.95 -4.52 -18.65
C ASP A 224 -1.01 -5.46 -19.42
N THR A 225 0.24 -5.05 -19.70
CA THR A 225 1.23 -5.92 -20.35
C THR A 225 1.69 -7.04 -19.44
N ARG A 226 1.53 -6.89 -18.11
CA ARG A 226 1.85 -7.91 -17.10
C ARG A 226 3.28 -8.43 -17.20
N LYS A 227 4.21 -7.56 -17.56
CA LYS A 227 5.66 -7.87 -17.64
C LYS A 227 6.43 -7.47 -16.39
N ASN A 228 5.88 -6.52 -15.62
CA ASN A 228 6.54 -5.93 -14.46
C ASN A 228 5.65 -5.96 -13.23
N ILE A 229 6.27 -6.12 -12.06
CA ILE A 229 5.63 -5.99 -10.75
C ILE A 229 5.66 -4.54 -10.25
N SER A 230 4.65 -4.18 -9.47
CA SER A 230 4.55 -2.94 -8.68
C SER A 230 4.71 -3.24 -7.19
N MET A 231 5.02 -2.22 -6.39
CA MET A 231 5.16 -2.33 -4.93
C MET A 231 3.89 -1.95 -4.17
N THR A 232 2.80 -1.59 -4.86
CA THR A 232 1.58 -1.05 -4.25
C THR A 232 0.85 -2.07 -3.39
N LEU A 233 0.86 -3.34 -3.81
CA LEU A 233 0.37 -4.45 -3.02
C LEU A 233 1.25 -5.67 -3.27
N LEU A 234 1.80 -6.21 -2.18
CA LEU A 234 2.65 -7.40 -2.18
C LEU A 234 2.08 -8.43 -1.21
N LEU A 235 1.83 -9.62 -1.72
CA LEU A 235 1.56 -10.82 -0.94
C LEU A 235 2.84 -11.65 -0.94
N ALA A 236 3.49 -11.78 0.21
CA ALA A 236 4.70 -12.58 0.35
C ALA A 236 4.41 -13.84 1.16
N ARG A 237 5.12 -14.92 0.83
CA ARG A 237 5.21 -16.13 1.65
C ARG A 237 6.56 -16.10 2.37
N PRO A 238 6.59 -15.77 3.68
CA PRO A 238 7.84 -15.73 4.42
C PRO A 238 8.58 -17.07 4.39
N SER A 239 9.90 -17.03 4.22
CA SER A 239 10.76 -18.20 4.33
C SER A 239 12.19 -17.76 4.65
N SER A 240 12.86 -18.49 5.56
CA SER A 240 14.25 -18.19 5.92
C SER A 240 15.17 -18.23 4.69
N LYS A 241 14.95 -19.19 3.79
CA LYS A 241 15.72 -19.31 2.55
C LYS A 241 15.59 -18.07 1.67
N SER A 242 14.36 -17.63 1.38
CA SER A 242 14.13 -16.42 0.57
C SER A 242 14.71 -15.18 1.24
N PHE A 243 14.60 -15.08 2.57
CA PHE A 243 15.20 -13.96 3.31
C PHE A 243 16.73 -13.97 3.21
N GLU A 244 17.37 -15.12 3.42
CA GLU A 244 18.82 -15.27 3.30
C GLU A 244 19.30 -14.94 1.89
N ASP A 245 18.64 -15.46 0.85
CA ASP A 245 18.97 -15.18 -0.56
C ASP A 245 18.87 -13.67 -0.87
N LEU A 246 17.78 -13.01 -0.45
CA LEU A 246 17.57 -11.57 -0.63
C LEU A 246 18.58 -10.73 0.17
N PHE A 247 18.88 -11.13 1.40
CA PHE A 247 19.84 -10.44 2.26
C PHE A 247 21.25 -10.52 1.68
N GLN A 248 21.68 -11.70 1.19
CA GLN A 248 22.98 -11.86 0.53
C GLN A 248 23.06 -11.04 -0.76
N GLN A 249 22.02 -11.08 -1.60
CA GLN A 249 21.97 -10.30 -2.82
C GLN A 249 22.07 -8.78 -2.53
N TRP A 250 21.27 -8.28 -1.59
CA TRP A 250 21.27 -6.86 -1.25
C TRP A 250 22.59 -6.42 -0.57
N SER A 251 23.12 -7.23 0.35
CA SER A 251 24.37 -6.89 1.05
C SER A 251 25.59 -6.86 0.12
N SER A 252 25.58 -7.64 -0.97
CA SER A 252 26.62 -7.61 -1.99
C SER A 252 26.48 -6.44 -2.98
N ALA A 253 25.24 -6.07 -3.33
CA ALA A 253 24.94 -4.97 -4.23
C ALA A 253 23.66 -4.25 -3.78
N PRO A 254 23.78 -3.22 -2.90
CA PRO A 254 22.63 -2.48 -2.40
C PRO A 254 21.82 -1.86 -3.54
N THR A 255 20.52 -2.14 -3.55
CA THR A 255 19.60 -1.64 -4.56
C THR A 255 18.23 -1.34 -3.94
N SER A 256 17.33 -0.75 -4.73
CA SER A 256 15.95 -0.50 -4.29
C SER A 256 15.19 -1.81 -4.09
N ASP A 257 14.19 -1.82 -3.20
CA ASP A 257 13.33 -2.99 -2.95
C ASP A 257 12.67 -3.51 -4.23
N LEU A 258 12.26 -2.59 -5.12
CA LEU A 258 11.64 -2.94 -6.41
C LEU A 258 12.62 -3.70 -7.31
N GLU A 259 13.85 -3.19 -7.42
CA GLU A 259 14.86 -3.81 -8.27
C GLU A 259 15.33 -5.14 -7.69
N LEU A 260 15.54 -5.21 -6.37
CA LEU A 260 15.84 -6.45 -5.66
C LEU A 260 14.78 -7.51 -5.98
N PHE A 261 13.49 -7.19 -5.84
CA PHE A 261 12.42 -8.14 -6.10
C PHE A 261 12.26 -8.51 -7.57
N ARG A 262 12.52 -7.59 -8.51
CA ARG A 262 12.50 -7.91 -9.96
C ARG A 262 13.61 -8.88 -10.35
N GLN A 263 14.77 -8.74 -9.74
CA GLN A 263 15.91 -9.63 -9.97
C GLN A 263 15.69 -11.01 -9.33
N SER A 264 15.15 -11.06 -8.11
CA SER A 264 14.94 -12.32 -7.38
C SER A 264 13.67 -13.06 -7.77
N PHE A 265 12.62 -12.36 -8.22
CA PHE A 265 11.30 -12.93 -8.49
C PHE A 265 10.77 -12.52 -9.87
N ALA A 266 10.79 -13.46 -10.82
CA ALA A 266 10.31 -13.21 -12.18
C ALA A 266 8.80 -12.92 -12.23
N ALA A 267 8.40 -11.91 -13.01
CA ALA A 267 7.00 -11.47 -13.12
C ALA A 267 5.99 -12.58 -13.48
N PRO A 268 6.27 -13.55 -14.38
CA PRO A 268 5.30 -14.61 -14.71
C PRO A 268 4.82 -15.42 -13.50
N HIS A 269 5.67 -15.55 -12.48
CA HIS A 269 5.39 -16.26 -11.22
C HIS A 269 4.99 -15.31 -10.08
N SER A 270 5.29 -14.02 -10.22
CA SER A 270 5.16 -13.04 -9.15
C SER A 270 3.97 -12.10 -9.30
N LEU A 271 3.06 -12.39 -10.22
CA LEU A 271 1.89 -11.56 -10.48
C LEU A 271 0.61 -12.16 -9.89
N LEU A 272 -0.18 -11.32 -9.24
CA LEU A 272 -1.48 -11.71 -8.75
C LEU A 272 -2.38 -12.20 -9.91
N PRO A 273 -3.17 -13.26 -9.67
CA PRO A 273 -4.11 -13.77 -10.67
C PRO A 273 -5.05 -12.67 -11.22
N PRO A 274 -5.42 -12.72 -12.51
CA PRO A 274 -6.23 -11.67 -13.14
C PRO A 274 -7.56 -11.36 -12.46
N HIS A 275 -8.17 -12.33 -11.77
CA HIS A 275 -9.45 -12.15 -11.08
C HIS A 275 -9.37 -11.23 -9.84
N PHE A 276 -8.17 -10.99 -9.31
CA PHE A 276 -7.94 -9.99 -8.27
C PHE A 276 -7.72 -8.60 -8.85
N HIS A 277 -7.07 -8.52 -10.01
CA HIS A 277 -6.74 -7.24 -10.66
C HIS A 277 -7.95 -6.59 -11.34
N LYS A 278 -8.79 -7.38 -12.04
CA LYS A 278 -9.97 -6.88 -12.79
C LYS A 278 -11.05 -6.22 -11.92
N ARG A 279 -10.90 -6.25 -10.59
CA ARG A 279 -11.81 -5.62 -9.65
C ARG A 279 -11.39 -4.23 -9.20
N GLY A 280 -10.24 -3.68 -9.62
CA GLY A 280 -9.83 -2.35 -9.13
C GLY A 280 -9.66 -2.31 -7.60
N VAL A 281 -9.31 -3.45 -7.00
CA VAL A 281 -9.21 -3.66 -5.55
C VAL A 281 -8.24 -2.67 -4.92
N VAL A 282 -7.18 -2.34 -5.64
CA VAL A 282 -6.21 -1.31 -5.29
C VAL A 282 -6.11 -0.33 -6.45
N THR A 283 -6.10 0.96 -6.14
CA THR A 283 -5.98 2.04 -7.12
C THR A 283 -5.16 3.19 -6.54
N ASP A 284 -4.44 3.90 -7.40
CA ASP A 284 -3.77 5.14 -7.03
C ASP A 284 -4.73 6.33 -7.22
N THR A 285 -4.57 7.40 -6.46
CA THR A 285 -5.33 8.64 -6.68
C THR A 285 -5.03 9.27 -8.04
N ALA A 286 -3.81 9.12 -8.54
CA ALA A 286 -3.40 9.56 -9.86
C ALA A 286 -4.31 9.06 -10.99
N SER A 287 -4.86 7.84 -10.89
CA SER A 287 -5.71 7.28 -11.94
C SER A 287 -7.07 7.96 -12.06
N LEU A 288 -7.49 8.74 -11.05
CA LEU A 288 -8.72 9.54 -11.13
C LEU A 288 -8.62 10.66 -12.17
N ARG A 289 -7.41 11.00 -12.65
CA ARG A 289 -7.21 12.02 -13.68
C ARG A 289 -7.60 11.54 -15.09
N ASP A 290 -7.49 10.23 -15.33
CA ASP A 290 -7.69 9.60 -16.63
C ASP A 290 -8.94 8.70 -16.64
N VAL A 291 -10.03 9.17 -16.03
CA VAL A 291 -11.31 8.45 -15.96
C VAL A 291 -12.11 8.62 -17.26
N PRO A 292 -12.94 7.62 -17.65
CA PRO A 292 -13.84 7.76 -18.79
C PRO A 292 -14.93 8.80 -18.52
N GLU A 293 -15.55 9.34 -19.58
CA GLU A 293 -16.65 10.32 -19.47
C GLU A 293 -17.84 9.83 -18.64
N GLN A 294 -18.10 8.52 -18.63
CA GLN A 294 -19.19 7.91 -17.86
C GLN A 294 -18.72 7.40 -16.48
N PHE A 295 -17.84 8.16 -15.82
CA PHE A 295 -17.34 7.78 -14.50
C PHE A 295 -18.48 7.71 -13.48
N ASN A 296 -18.50 6.64 -12.68
CA ASN A 296 -19.52 6.44 -11.65
C ASN A 296 -18.84 6.21 -10.29
N THR A 297 -18.99 7.18 -9.40
CA THR A 297 -18.40 7.18 -8.05
C THR A 297 -18.81 5.97 -7.22
N THR A 298 -20.08 5.58 -7.26
CA THR A 298 -20.58 4.43 -6.48
C THR A 298 -19.96 3.13 -6.96
N SER A 299 -19.94 2.90 -8.27
CA SER A 299 -19.31 1.72 -8.87
C SER A 299 -17.81 1.67 -8.60
N PHE A 300 -17.13 2.81 -8.58
CA PHE A 300 -15.72 2.90 -8.20
C PHE A 300 -15.52 2.50 -6.74
N LEU A 301 -16.26 3.10 -5.82
CA LEU A 301 -16.15 2.82 -4.38
C LEU A 301 -16.51 1.38 -4.02
N ASP A 302 -17.53 0.80 -4.66
CA ASP A 302 -17.95 -0.59 -4.42
C ASP A 302 -16.91 -1.63 -4.85
N ARG A 303 -16.03 -1.26 -5.79
CA ARG A 303 -15.01 -2.15 -6.37
C ARG A 303 -13.64 -1.97 -5.71
N THR A 304 -13.36 -0.79 -5.18
CA THR A 304 -12.06 -0.44 -4.59
C THR A 304 -12.01 -0.76 -3.10
N ALA A 305 -11.05 -1.60 -2.72
CA ALA A 305 -10.80 -1.96 -1.33
C ALA A 305 -9.76 -1.05 -0.67
N TYR A 306 -8.78 -0.57 -1.46
CA TYR A 306 -7.70 0.30 -1.00
C TYR A 306 -7.39 1.39 -2.03
N VAL A 307 -7.24 2.62 -1.54
CA VAL A 307 -6.77 3.75 -2.34
C VAL A 307 -5.39 4.14 -1.84
N HIS A 308 -4.40 4.00 -2.70
CA HIS A 308 -3.06 4.51 -2.45
C HIS A 308 -3.02 5.99 -2.85
N LEU A 309 -2.65 6.85 -1.90
CA LEU A 309 -2.63 8.30 -2.10
C LEU A 309 -1.31 8.68 -2.74
N PHE A 310 -1.26 8.55 -4.06
CA PHE A 310 -0.07 8.77 -4.85
C PHE A 310 -0.44 9.52 -6.13
N ASP A 311 0.05 10.74 -6.21
CA ASP A 311 -0.07 11.62 -7.37
C ASP A 311 1.34 12.04 -7.80
N PRO A 312 1.89 11.47 -8.88
CA PRO A 312 3.21 11.84 -9.39
C PRO A 312 3.32 13.36 -9.54
N GLY A 313 4.26 13.97 -8.83
CA GLY A 313 4.51 15.42 -8.82
C GLY A 313 3.95 16.17 -7.61
N LEU A 314 3.08 15.55 -6.82
CA LEU A 314 2.75 16.01 -5.47
C LEU A 314 3.62 15.30 -4.44
N PRO A 315 4.03 15.99 -3.35
CA PRO A 315 4.50 15.28 -2.17
C PRO A 315 3.36 14.46 -1.57
N GLY A 316 3.69 13.57 -0.63
CA GLY A 316 2.70 12.74 0.02
C GLY A 316 1.59 13.54 0.73
N PRO A 317 0.42 12.93 0.96
CA PRO A 317 -0.73 13.54 1.64
C PRO A 317 -0.44 13.96 3.09
N GLU A 318 0.69 13.55 3.68
CA GLU A 318 1.19 14.02 4.97
C GLU A 318 1.67 15.46 4.97
N TYR A 319 1.94 16.05 3.80
CA TYR A 319 2.43 17.42 3.67
C TYR A 319 1.30 18.43 3.39
N ASP A 320 1.41 19.60 4.01
CA ASP A 320 0.56 20.76 3.75
C ASP A 320 1.03 21.49 2.49
N VAL A 321 0.50 21.05 1.35
CA VAL A 321 0.81 21.63 0.04
C VAL A 321 -0.09 22.84 -0.22
N PRO A 322 0.48 24.00 -0.63
CA PRO A 322 -0.31 25.16 -1.03
C PRO A 322 -1.42 24.80 -2.02
N TYR A 323 -2.61 25.36 -1.79
CA TYR A 323 -3.80 25.03 -2.57
C TYR A 323 -3.59 25.17 -4.08
N SER A 324 -2.86 26.19 -4.52
CA SER A 324 -2.57 26.44 -5.94
C SER A 324 -1.73 25.33 -6.60
N GLU A 325 -0.78 24.75 -5.87
CA GLU A 325 0.04 23.64 -6.36
C GLU A 325 -0.78 22.35 -6.40
N ARG A 326 -1.56 22.10 -5.33
CA ARG A 326 -2.46 20.96 -5.25
C ARG A 326 -3.50 20.93 -6.38
N LEU A 327 -4.03 22.10 -6.76
CA LEU A 327 -5.05 22.23 -7.80
C LEU A 327 -4.56 21.77 -9.19
N ARG A 328 -3.25 21.81 -9.47
CA ARG A 328 -2.67 21.35 -10.74
C ARG A 328 -2.86 19.86 -11.00
N PHE A 329 -3.08 19.08 -9.94
CA PHE A 329 -3.22 17.63 -9.99
C PHE A 329 -4.67 17.18 -9.82
N ARG A 330 -5.59 18.12 -9.62
CA ARG A 330 -7.02 17.85 -9.48
C ARG A 330 -7.56 17.21 -10.78
N PRO A 331 -8.30 16.09 -10.70
CA PRO A 331 -8.99 15.52 -11.86
C PRO A 331 -9.90 16.52 -12.58
N ARG A 332 -10.03 16.37 -13.90
CA ARG A 332 -10.90 17.23 -14.72
C ARG A 332 -12.39 16.88 -14.61
N HIS A 333 -12.71 15.60 -14.43
CA HIS A 333 -14.08 15.14 -14.28
C HIS A 333 -14.61 15.51 -12.89
N ASP A 334 -15.78 16.15 -12.81
CA ASP A 334 -16.32 16.71 -11.56
C ASP A 334 -16.45 15.68 -10.43
N ASP A 335 -17.07 14.53 -10.70
CA ASP A 335 -17.22 13.46 -9.69
C ASP A 335 -15.88 12.88 -9.22
N ALA A 336 -14.95 12.61 -10.15
CA ALA A 336 -13.62 12.11 -9.81
C ALA A 336 -12.82 13.16 -9.02
N SER A 337 -13.00 14.44 -9.35
CA SER A 337 -12.41 15.55 -8.62
C SER A 337 -12.94 15.63 -7.19
N PHE A 338 -14.26 15.56 -7.00
CA PHE A 338 -14.85 15.57 -5.66
C PHE A 338 -14.34 14.40 -4.83
N LEU A 339 -14.26 13.22 -5.43
CA LEU A 339 -13.77 12.01 -4.78
C LEU A 339 -12.28 12.14 -4.39
N TRP A 340 -11.45 12.67 -5.28
CA TRP A 340 -10.03 12.91 -5.04
C TRP A 340 -9.81 13.87 -3.86
N GLU A 341 -10.51 15.01 -3.84
CA GLU A 341 -10.43 15.97 -2.72
C GLU A 341 -10.88 15.33 -1.41
N ARG A 342 -11.96 14.54 -1.45
CA ARG A 342 -12.46 13.80 -0.29
C ARG A 342 -11.43 12.80 0.25
N PHE A 343 -10.65 12.13 -0.60
CA PHE A 343 -9.62 11.21 -0.12
C PHE A 343 -8.50 11.93 0.62
N TYR A 344 -7.99 13.03 0.09
CA TYR A 344 -6.98 13.84 0.79
C TYR A 344 -7.50 14.42 2.11
N GLU A 345 -8.73 14.92 2.15
CA GLU A 345 -9.31 15.44 3.40
C GLU A 345 -9.57 14.31 4.42
N THR A 346 -10.03 13.14 3.95
CA THR A 346 -10.22 11.96 4.81
C THR A 346 -8.90 11.54 5.44
N TYR A 347 -7.80 11.56 4.67
CA TYR A 347 -6.47 11.26 5.19
C TYR A 347 -6.05 12.28 6.25
N ARG A 348 -6.19 13.58 5.96
CA ARG A 348 -5.87 14.67 6.90
C ARG A 348 -6.64 14.52 8.21
N GLN A 349 -7.95 14.27 8.14
CA GLN A 349 -8.78 14.06 9.31
C GLN A 349 -8.35 12.81 10.10
N ARG A 350 -8.09 11.68 9.42
CA ARG A 350 -7.60 10.46 10.07
C ARG A 350 -6.23 10.68 10.73
N ARG A 351 -5.34 11.46 10.13
CA ARG A 351 -4.02 11.77 10.70
C ARG A 351 -4.16 12.48 12.04
N MET A 352 -5.05 13.47 12.12
CA MET A 352 -5.38 14.14 13.37
C MET A 352 -6.05 13.18 14.37
N ASP A 353 -7.12 12.49 13.99
CA ASP A 353 -7.90 11.65 14.91
C ASP A 353 -7.11 10.44 15.44
N VAL A 354 -6.29 9.82 14.59
CA VAL A 354 -5.54 8.60 14.90
C VAL A 354 -4.16 8.92 15.46
N CYS A 355 -3.45 9.93 14.97
CA CYS A 355 -2.08 10.20 15.42
C CYS A 355 -1.98 11.43 16.34
N GLY A 356 -2.96 12.33 16.31
CA GLY A 356 -2.88 13.64 16.95
C GLY A 356 -1.80 14.50 16.29
N LEU A 357 -1.64 14.37 14.98
CA LEU A 357 -0.63 15.08 14.20
C LEU A 357 -1.34 15.89 13.10
N ASP A 358 -0.93 17.14 12.95
CA ASP A 358 -1.24 17.96 11.78
C ASP A 358 -0.43 17.50 10.55
N LEU A 359 -0.69 18.16 9.42
CA LEU A 359 0.13 18.02 8.22
C LEU A 359 1.50 18.66 8.43
N GLU A 360 2.51 18.08 7.79
CA GLU A 360 3.89 18.55 7.83
C GLU A 360 4.08 19.72 6.87
N THR A 361 4.90 20.70 7.22
CA THR A 361 5.16 21.84 6.33
C THR A 361 5.92 21.39 5.10
N TRP A 362 5.36 21.60 3.91
CA TRP A 362 6.07 21.33 2.66
C TRP A 362 7.11 22.42 2.38
N GLN A 363 8.38 22.03 2.35
CA GLN A 363 9.46 22.89 1.86
C GLN A 363 9.87 22.36 0.48
N LEU A 364 9.79 23.22 -0.55
CA LEU A 364 10.38 22.92 -1.85
C LEU A 364 11.89 22.66 -1.65
N PRO A 365 12.47 21.62 -2.26
CA PRO A 365 13.91 21.44 -2.21
C PRO A 365 14.58 22.71 -2.72
N VAL A 366 15.39 23.35 -1.88
CA VAL A 366 16.24 24.45 -2.32
C VAL A 366 17.24 23.83 -3.28
N VAL A 367 17.03 24.04 -4.58
CA VAL A 367 18.07 23.77 -5.57
C VAL A 367 19.23 24.67 -5.18
N ALA A 368 20.33 24.09 -4.72
CA ALA A 368 21.57 24.80 -4.51
C ALA A 368 21.98 25.39 -5.87
N VAL A 369 21.71 26.68 -6.06
CA VAL A 369 22.32 27.43 -7.15
C VAL A 369 23.76 27.60 -6.73
N ASP A 370 24.66 26.87 -7.39
CA ASP A 370 26.10 27.08 -7.23
C ASP A 370 26.38 28.59 -7.40
N PRO A 371 27.07 29.24 -6.45
CA PRO A 371 27.46 30.62 -6.63
C PRO A 371 28.35 30.71 -7.87
N ALA A 372 27.96 31.60 -8.79
CA ALA A 372 28.74 31.90 -10.00
C ALA A 372 30.20 32.19 -9.62
N PRO A 373 31.18 31.68 -10.39
CA PRO A 373 32.58 31.83 -10.04
C PRO A 373 32.96 33.31 -10.01
N GLU A 374 33.45 33.75 -8.84
CA GLU A 374 34.07 35.06 -8.66
C GLU A 374 35.20 35.25 -9.69
N ALA A 375 35.16 36.36 -10.41
CA ALA A 375 36.19 36.75 -11.35
C ALA A 375 37.52 36.96 -10.60
N ALA A 376 38.48 36.07 -10.84
CA ALA A 376 39.83 36.19 -10.33
C ALA A 376 40.51 37.42 -10.95
N THR A 377 40.62 38.50 -10.17
CA THR A 377 41.56 39.59 -10.40
C THR A 377 42.98 39.07 -10.22
N GLY A 378 43.68 38.83 -11.34
CA GLY A 378 45.09 38.48 -11.39
C GLY A 378 45.89 39.55 -12.12
N THR A 379 46.48 40.48 -11.37
CA THR A 379 47.53 41.39 -11.82
C THR A 379 48.78 40.62 -12.25
N ARG A 380 49.30 40.89 -13.45
CA ARG A 380 50.72 40.63 -13.75
C ARG A 380 51.28 41.62 -14.76
N GLU A 381 52.40 42.22 -14.38
CA GLU A 381 53.13 43.29 -15.04
C GLU A 381 53.83 42.85 -16.36
N ALA A 382 53.86 43.83 -17.27
CA ALA A 382 54.93 44.26 -18.18
C ALA A 382 55.77 43.24 -18.99
N GLY A 383 55.70 43.41 -20.32
CA GLY A 383 56.88 43.38 -21.19
C GLY A 383 56.69 42.68 -22.54
N GLY A 384 56.71 43.43 -23.65
CA GLY A 384 57.10 42.90 -24.97
C GLY A 384 56.15 43.18 -26.13
N THR A 385 56.48 44.23 -26.89
CA THR A 385 56.13 44.57 -28.28
C THR A 385 55.73 43.44 -29.24
N ALA A 386 54.69 43.64 -30.06
CA ALA A 386 54.77 43.70 -31.53
C ALA A 386 53.38 43.71 -32.25
N THR A 387 53.17 44.76 -33.05
CA THR A 387 52.59 44.79 -34.41
C THR A 387 51.08 44.56 -34.67
N LEU A 388 50.44 45.68 -35.03
CA LEU A 388 49.42 45.91 -36.08
C LEU A 388 48.94 44.72 -36.93
N ALA A 389 47.62 44.56 -37.04
CA ALA A 389 46.91 44.60 -38.33
C ALA A 389 45.41 44.83 -38.12
N VAL A 390 44.92 45.86 -38.80
CA VAL A 390 43.52 46.17 -39.06
C VAL A 390 43.07 45.30 -40.22
N GLU A 391 41.91 44.66 -40.13
CA GLU A 391 41.06 44.46 -41.31
C GLU A 391 39.59 44.36 -40.89
N ASP A 392 38.86 45.40 -41.33
CA ASP A 392 37.42 45.44 -41.50
C ASP A 392 36.91 44.24 -42.33
N VAL A 393 35.63 43.89 -42.18
CA VAL A 393 34.63 43.90 -43.28
C VAL A 393 33.40 43.04 -42.95
N ASN A 394 32.25 43.71 -43.08
CA ASN A 394 30.88 43.25 -43.41
C ASN A 394 30.11 42.28 -42.52
N ASP A 395 29.21 42.88 -41.73
CA ASP A 395 27.76 42.97 -42.02
C ASP A 395 27.24 42.35 -43.34
N LYS A 396 26.48 41.24 -43.28
CA LYS A 396 25.01 41.25 -43.50
C LYS A 396 24.35 39.86 -43.46
N PRO A 397 23.04 39.80 -43.14
CA PRO A 397 22.22 38.60 -42.90
C PRO A 397 21.24 38.28 -44.04
N ILE A 398 20.84 37.02 -44.22
CA ILE A 398 19.71 36.51 -45.06
C ILE A 398 19.48 35.04 -44.65
N GLU A 399 18.33 34.37 -44.64
CA GLU A 399 16.87 34.61 -44.62
C GLU A 399 16.21 33.28 -44.22
N HIS A 400 14.91 33.34 -43.94
CA HIS A 400 13.97 32.22 -43.89
C HIS A 400 13.94 31.39 -45.19
N GLY A 401 13.53 30.11 -45.07
CA GLY A 401 13.12 29.27 -46.20
C GLY A 401 12.40 28.00 -45.73
N ASP A 402 11.17 27.85 -46.21
CA ASP A 402 10.12 26.89 -45.86
C ASP A 402 10.32 25.42 -46.28
N ALA A 403 9.40 24.60 -45.74
CA ALA A 403 8.72 23.43 -46.32
C ALA A 403 9.41 22.05 -46.32
N LEU A 404 8.90 21.15 -45.46
CA LEU A 404 7.88 20.15 -45.81
C LEU A 404 7.27 19.49 -44.57
#